data_AF-A0A7D8U9W5-F1
#
_entry.id   AF-A0A7D8U9W5-F1
#
_cell.length_a   1.000
_cell.length_b   1.000
_cell.length_c   1.000
_cell.angle_alpha   90.00
_cell.angle_beta   90.00
_cell.angle_gamma   90.00
#
_symmetry.space_group_name_H-M   'P 1'
#
loop_
_entity.id
_entity.type
_entity.pdbx_description
1 polymer ?
#
loop_
_entity_poly.entity_id
_entity_poly.type
_entity_poly.pdbx_seq_one_letter_code
_entity_poly.pdbx_strand_id
1 'polypeptide(L)'
;MTRMRWEIGDRLSPLHASRCWAAGWVGIDGGLATAMTGPLTELTQRLAADDVELGIFWRCLVAEVAAGYPGGSREDQEACRQALTVAGAGEWTLDSTASAVASRLAEIRITFSERFPKLAQQLSLRGRPLREQWEAVGPGLLRLIGKQTHEAFLPKGVTAVLLLPYLGGGGDCDPRSGTLWIEAVLTNPVPEVPEVLRLAWLIGRIGLQRGLHPEPRTSEAVSPPVGGDRPTDLLSLALIPIVLQAAAELELVPTPDTAPDRIGVAATQWCGQLPPRTIEVLTDWWQQSRELKPAFPISLKALDRMLPGDPNRVPETPE
;
A
#
# COMPACT_ATOMS: atom_id res chain seq x y z
N MET A 1 12.10 -11.12 16.01
CA MET A 1 10.70 -11.45 15.68
C MET A 1 9.89 -10.15 15.64
N THR A 2 9.22 -9.88 14.53
CA THR A 2 8.38 -8.69 14.34
C THR A 2 7.12 -8.79 15.19
N ARG A 3 6.89 -7.81 16.06
CA ARG A 3 5.66 -7.72 16.86
C ARG A 3 4.56 -7.02 16.06
N MET A 4 3.38 -7.60 16.01
CA MET A 4 2.24 -7.03 15.29
C MET A 4 1.21 -6.48 16.26
N ARG A 5 0.84 -5.22 16.07
CA ARG A 5 -0.26 -4.57 16.79
C ARG A 5 -1.44 -4.40 15.85
N TRP A 6 -2.58 -4.96 16.18
CA TRP A 6 -3.78 -4.88 15.35
C TRP A 6 -4.70 -3.75 15.82
N GLU A 7 -5.10 -2.90 14.89
CA GLU A 7 -5.97 -1.75 15.12
C GLU A 7 -7.19 -1.80 14.21
N ILE A 8 -8.25 -1.09 14.60
CA ILE A 8 -9.47 -0.96 13.81
C ILE A 8 -9.45 0.39 13.09
N GLY A 9 -9.54 0.36 11.76
CA GLY A 9 -9.47 1.54 10.90
C GLY A 9 -10.83 2.14 10.62
N ASP A 10 -11.61 2.50 11.63
CA ASP A 10 -12.90 3.16 11.46
C ASP A 10 -12.78 4.54 10.77
N ARG A 11 -11.77 5.35 11.13
CA ARG A 11 -11.44 6.62 10.47
C ARG A 11 -10.75 6.44 9.14
N LEU A 12 -9.98 5.35 8.99
CA LEU A 12 -9.17 5.09 7.80
C LEU A 12 -9.96 4.42 6.67
N SER A 13 -11.01 3.64 6.98
CA SER A 13 -11.83 2.95 5.98
C SER A 13 -12.51 3.91 4.98
N PRO A 14 -13.16 5.01 5.41
CA PRO A 14 -13.77 5.97 4.49
C PRO A 14 -12.72 6.66 3.60
N LEU A 15 -11.53 6.95 4.15
CA LEU A 15 -10.43 7.58 3.39
C LEU A 15 -9.84 6.62 2.35
N HIS A 16 -9.65 5.36 2.73
CA HIS A 16 -9.22 4.31 1.80
C HIS A 16 -10.22 4.12 0.66
N ALA A 17 -11.52 4.00 0.97
CA ALA A 17 -12.56 3.92 -0.04
C ALA A 17 -12.58 5.16 -0.96
N SER A 18 -12.41 6.36 -0.39
CA SER A 18 -12.34 7.62 -1.14
C SER A 18 -11.14 7.67 -2.08
N ARG A 19 -9.96 7.26 -1.61
CA ARG A 19 -8.74 7.14 -2.43
C ARG A 19 -8.96 6.16 -3.59
N CYS A 20 -9.54 4.99 -3.32
CA CYS A 20 -9.80 3.98 -4.33
C CYS A 20 -10.77 4.50 -5.39
N TRP A 21 -11.86 5.14 -4.97
CA TRP A 21 -12.82 5.78 -5.88
C TRP A 21 -12.16 6.86 -6.73
N ALA A 22 -11.34 7.74 -6.11
CA ALA A 22 -10.65 8.81 -6.81
C ALA A 22 -9.61 8.30 -7.82
N ALA A 23 -9.03 7.12 -7.58
CA ALA A 23 -8.16 6.40 -8.51
C ALA A 23 -8.93 5.67 -9.64
N GLY A 24 -10.27 5.78 -9.67
CA GLY A 24 -11.12 5.12 -10.67
C GLY A 24 -11.36 3.63 -10.41
N TRP A 25 -11.02 3.14 -9.22
CA TRP A 25 -11.23 1.72 -8.88
C TRP A 25 -12.69 1.44 -8.53
N VAL A 26 -13.19 0.32 -9.06
CA VAL A 26 -14.57 -0.12 -8.86
C VAL A 26 -14.71 -0.81 -7.51
N GLY A 27 -15.59 -0.29 -6.66
CA GLY A 27 -15.88 -0.87 -5.36
C GLY A 27 -16.82 -2.09 -5.43
N ILE A 28 -16.66 -3.03 -4.50
CA ILE A 28 -17.49 -4.25 -4.41
C ILE A 28 -18.92 -3.97 -3.92
N ASP A 29 -19.14 -2.86 -3.20
CA ASP A 29 -20.45 -2.41 -2.77
C ASP A 29 -20.88 -1.21 -3.63
N GLY A 30 -21.68 -1.49 -4.67
CA GLY A 30 -22.20 -0.46 -5.57
C GLY A 30 -23.08 0.58 -4.86
N GLY A 31 -23.73 0.23 -3.75
CA GLY A 31 -24.52 1.16 -2.95
C GLY A 31 -23.64 2.17 -2.22
N LEU A 32 -22.55 1.71 -1.62
CA LEU A 32 -21.53 2.58 -1.02
C LEU A 32 -20.88 3.50 -2.08
N ALA A 33 -20.46 2.92 -3.22
CA ALA A 33 -19.83 3.68 -4.29
C ALA A 33 -20.76 4.80 -4.81
N THR A 34 -22.05 4.50 -4.97
CA THR A 34 -23.07 5.50 -5.36
C THR A 34 -23.23 6.58 -4.30
N ALA A 35 -23.34 6.20 -3.02
CA ALA A 35 -23.53 7.15 -1.92
C ALA A 35 -22.34 8.11 -1.73
N MET A 36 -21.11 7.66 -2.05
CA MET A 36 -19.91 8.48 -1.95
C MET A 36 -19.67 9.37 -3.19
N THR A 37 -20.31 9.06 -4.32
CA THR A 37 -20.03 9.72 -5.62
C THR A 37 -20.21 11.22 -5.56
N GLY A 38 -21.35 11.72 -5.07
CA GLY A 38 -21.62 13.17 -5.01
C GLY A 38 -20.55 13.95 -4.22
N PRO A 39 -20.37 13.67 -2.92
CA PRO A 39 -19.37 14.35 -2.09
C PRO A 39 -17.93 14.24 -2.64
N LEU A 40 -17.58 13.09 -3.23
CA LEU A 40 -16.24 12.90 -3.80
C LEU A 40 -16.04 13.61 -5.13
N THR A 41 -17.05 13.69 -5.99
CA THR A 41 -16.98 14.49 -7.21
C THR A 41 -16.76 15.95 -6.88
N GLU A 42 -17.50 16.52 -5.92
CA GLU A 42 -17.31 17.89 -5.46
C GLU A 42 -15.90 18.13 -4.90
N LEU A 43 -15.44 17.22 -4.02
CA LEU A 43 -14.10 17.30 -3.43
C LEU A 43 -13.00 17.25 -4.51
N THR A 44 -13.09 16.30 -5.44
CA THR A 44 -12.12 16.14 -6.53
C THR A 44 -12.12 17.35 -7.45
N GLN A 45 -13.28 17.89 -7.82
CA GLN A 45 -13.38 19.10 -8.64
C GLN A 45 -12.74 20.30 -7.94
N ARG A 46 -12.95 20.45 -6.64
CA ARG A 46 -12.33 21.52 -5.85
C ARG A 46 -10.81 21.39 -5.80
N LEU A 47 -10.30 20.20 -5.49
CA LEU A 47 -8.86 19.95 -5.45
C LEU A 47 -8.21 20.19 -6.82
N ALA A 48 -8.87 19.77 -7.91
CA ALA A 48 -8.42 20.03 -9.26
C ALA A 48 -8.42 21.53 -9.62
N ALA A 49 -9.39 22.31 -9.12
CA ALA A 49 -9.44 23.75 -9.32
C ALA A 49 -8.29 24.50 -8.61
N ASP A 50 -7.72 23.90 -7.55
CA ASP A 50 -6.56 24.41 -6.82
C ASP A 50 -5.22 23.83 -7.36
N ASP A 51 -5.22 23.21 -8.55
CA ASP A 51 -4.08 22.54 -9.19
C ASP A 51 -3.38 21.48 -8.31
N VAL A 52 -4.13 20.86 -7.39
CA VAL A 52 -3.60 19.84 -6.47
C VAL A 52 -3.43 18.50 -7.20
N GLU A 53 -2.25 17.88 -7.05
CA GLU A 53 -2.01 16.53 -7.56
C GLU A 53 -2.80 15.48 -6.75
N LEU A 54 -3.96 15.08 -7.26
CA LEU A 54 -4.93 14.22 -6.56
C LEU A 54 -4.33 12.91 -6.04
N GLY A 55 -3.51 12.25 -6.86
CA GLY A 55 -2.87 10.98 -6.48
C GLY A 55 -1.93 11.13 -5.28
N ILE A 56 -1.17 12.23 -5.24
CA ILE A 56 -0.28 12.57 -4.13
C ILE A 56 -1.08 12.93 -2.89
N PHE A 57 -2.09 13.80 -3.04
CA PHE A 57 -2.96 14.22 -1.95
C PHE A 57 -3.58 13.03 -1.21
N TRP A 58 -4.25 12.13 -1.93
CA TRP A 58 -4.93 10.99 -1.30
C TRP A 58 -3.96 10.03 -0.62
N ARG A 59 -2.81 9.76 -1.26
CA ARG A 59 -1.77 8.89 -0.68
C ARG A 59 -1.21 9.49 0.60
N CYS A 60 -0.86 10.77 0.58
CA CYS A 60 -0.35 11.48 1.75
C CYS A 60 -1.41 11.54 2.86
N LEU A 61 -2.66 11.89 2.55
CA LEU A 61 -3.73 11.96 3.55
C LEU A 61 -3.95 10.61 4.27
N VAL A 62 -4.03 9.51 3.51
CA VAL A 62 -4.18 8.16 4.09
C VAL A 62 -2.98 7.83 4.99
N ALA A 63 -1.76 8.12 4.53
CA ALA A 63 -0.55 7.88 5.34
C ALA A 63 -0.50 8.74 6.61
N GLU A 64 -0.82 10.03 6.52
CA GLU A 64 -0.81 10.96 7.67
C GLU A 64 -1.86 10.60 8.72
N VAL A 65 -3.02 10.07 8.32
CA VAL A 65 -4.04 9.54 9.24
C VAL A 65 -3.66 8.18 9.79
N ALA A 66 -3.09 7.29 8.96
CA ALA A 66 -2.59 5.98 9.40
C ALA A 66 -1.48 6.11 10.44
N ALA A 67 -0.56 7.08 10.27
CA ALA A 67 0.51 7.37 11.22
C ALA A 67 0.01 7.78 12.62
N GLY A 68 -1.24 8.24 12.74
CA GLY A 68 -1.88 8.52 14.02
C GLY A 68 -2.31 7.29 14.82
N TYR A 69 -2.13 6.07 14.29
CA TYR A 69 -2.44 4.83 15.01
C TYR A 69 -1.21 4.31 15.78
N PRO A 70 -1.40 3.86 17.03
CA PRO A 70 -2.62 3.90 17.84
C PRO A 70 -2.84 5.27 18.51
N GLY A 71 -4.09 5.65 18.77
CA GLY A 71 -4.40 6.79 19.64
C GLY A 71 -4.96 8.03 18.95
N GLY A 72 -4.99 8.09 17.62
CA GLY A 72 -5.87 8.95 16.82
C GLY A 72 -5.81 10.45 17.10
N SER A 73 -4.74 10.98 17.70
CA SER A 73 -4.70 12.36 18.18
C SER A 73 -4.45 13.40 17.10
N ARG A 74 -4.25 12.98 15.84
CA ARG A 74 -4.08 13.94 14.75
C ARG A 74 -5.43 14.45 14.30
N GLU A 75 -5.59 15.76 14.40
CA GLU A 75 -6.74 16.47 13.89
C GLU A 75 -6.81 16.28 12.36
N ASP A 76 -8.01 15.96 11.85
CA ASP A 76 -8.19 15.70 10.42
C ASP A 76 -7.77 16.91 9.58
N GLN A 77 -7.96 18.12 10.10
CA GLN A 77 -7.53 19.36 9.44
C GLN A 77 -6.01 19.43 9.25
N GLU A 78 -5.23 19.03 10.26
CA GLU A 78 -3.76 19.02 10.17
C GLU A 78 -3.28 17.94 9.18
N ALA A 79 -3.93 16.78 9.15
CA ALA A 79 -3.62 15.75 8.16
C ALA A 79 -3.93 16.23 6.73
N CYS A 80 -5.06 16.94 6.54
CA CYS A 80 -5.40 17.56 5.25
C CYS A 80 -4.39 18.62 4.84
N ARG A 81 -4.01 19.51 5.77
CA ARG A 81 -3.03 20.57 5.53
C ARG A 81 -1.72 19.99 5.03
N GLN A 82 -1.18 18.98 5.70
CA GLN A 82 0.08 18.34 5.28
C GLN A 82 -0.04 17.63 3.94
N ALA A 83 -1.14 16.91 3.69
CA ALA A 83 -1.37 16.26 2.41
C ALA A 83 -1.46 17.27 1.25
N LEU A 84 -2.15 18.40 1.47
CA LEU A 84 -2.28 19.50 0.50
C LEU A 84 -0.93 20.16 0.20
N THR A 85 -0.12 20.43 1.23
CA THR A 85 1.23 20.99 1.05
C THR A 85 2.09 20.10 0.16
N VAL A 86 2.11 18.78 0.40
CA VAL A 86 2.91 17.84 -0.40
C VAL A 86 2.36 17.71 -1.83
N ALA A 87 1.05 17.86 -1.99
CA ALA A 87 0.37 17.77 -3.29
C ALA A 87 0.36 19.08 -4.09
N GLY A 88 1.10 20.11 -3.65
CA GLY A 88 1.31 21.35 -4.41
C GLY A 88 0.27 22.45 -4.19
N ALA A 89 -0.57 22.35 -3.16
CA ALA A 89 -1.55 23.40 -2.87
C ALA A 89 -0.87 24.74 -2.54
N GLY A 90 -1.44 25.85 -3.03
CA GLY A 90 -0.92 27.19 -2.79
C GLY A 90 -0.95 27.59 -1.31
N GLU A 91 0.14 28.19 -0.82
CA GLU A 91 0.30 28.58 0.60
C GLU A 91 -0.82 29.51 1.09
N TRP A 92 -1.29 30.43 0.24
CA TRP A 92 -2.30 31.42 0.60
C TRP A 92 -3.71 30.83 0.79
N THR A 93 -4.03 29.71 0.13
CA THR A 93 -5.34 29.06 0.23
C THR A 93 -5.33 27.85 1.16
N LEU A 94 -4.14 27.38 1.54
CA LEU A 94 -3.90 26.12 2.24
C LEU A 94 -4.84 25.88 3.43
N ASP A 95 -4.95 26.82 4.37
CA ASP A 95 -5.77 26.64 5.57
C ASP A 95 -7.27 26.59 5.26
N SER A 96 -7.72 27.43 4.32
CA SER A 96 -9.12 27.46 3.89
C SER A 96 -9.50 26.21 3.10
N THR A 97 -8.62 25.74 2.22
CA THR A 97 -8.79 24.47 1.49
C THR A 97 -8.73 23.28 2.44
N ALA A 98 -7.78 23.24 3.38
CA ALA A 98 -7.68 22.17 4.38
C ALA A 98 -8.95 22.06 5.24
N SER A 99 -9.49 23.18 5.71
CA SER A 99 -10.74 23.22 6.48
C SER A 99 -11.94 22.73 5.67
N ALA A 100 -12.06 23.18 4.41
CA ALA A 100 -13.13 22.74 3.52
C ALA A 100 -13.05 21.25 3.18
N VAL A 101 -11.84 20.76 2.88
CA VAL A 101 -11.57 19.34 2.62
C VAL A 101 -11.92 18.51 3.86
N ALA A 102 -11.47 18.92 5.05
CA ALA A 102 -11.79 18.22 6.30
C ALA A 102 -13.31 18.14 6.55
N SER A 103 -14.04 19.21 6.24
CA SER A 103 -15.51 19.24 6.35
C SER A 103 -16.18 18.23 5.39
N ARG A 104 -15.73 18.17 4.12
CA ARG A 104 -16.23 17.17 3.15
C ARG A 104 -15.89 15.74 3.57
N LEU A 105 -14.70 15.50 4.14
CA LEU A 105 -14.33 14.20 4.67
C LEU A 105 -15.19 13.78 5.85
N ALA A 106 -15.62 14.73 6.70
CA ALA A 106 -16.56 14.46 7.78
C ALA A 106 -17.93 13.99 7.24
N GLU A 107 -18.44 14.61 6.16
CA GLU A 107 -19.67 14.17 5.48
C GLU A 107 -19.53 12.75 4.91
N ILE A 108 -18.41 12.45 4.24
CA ILE A 108 -18.14 11.09 3.74
C ILE A 108 -18.13 10.08 4.88
N ARG A 109 -17.56 10.42 6.04
CA ARG A 109 -17.56 9.55 7.23
C ARG A 109 -18.97 9.33 7.78
N ILE A 110 -19.82 10.35 7.77
CA ILE A 110 -21.23 10.20 8.16
C ILE A 110 -21.91 9.20 7.24
N THR A 111 -21.83 9.38 5.91
CA THR A 111 -22.38 8.44 4.91
C THR A 111 -21.87 7.01 5.13
N PHE A 112 -20.58 6.86 5.42
CA PHE A 112 -19.98 5.57 5.70
C PHE A 112 -20.52 4.93 7.00
N SER A 113 -20.71 5.73 8.05
CA SER A 113 -21.24 5.28 9.33
C SER A 113 -22.72 4.87 9.27
N GLU A 114 -23.51 5.54 8.44
CA GLU A 114 -24.91 5.22 8.17
C GLU A 114 -25.03 3.91 7.38
N ARG A 115 -24.15 3.70 6.39
CA ARG A 115 -24.10 2.46 5.60
C ARG A 115 -23.61 1.27 6.42
N PHE A 116 -22.63 1.48 7.30
CA PHE A 116 -22.01 0.43 8.11
C PHE A 116 -22.13 0.72 9.60
N PRO A 117 -23.34 0.60 10.17
CA PRO A 117 -23.53 0.78 11.60
C PRO A 117 -22.68 -0.23 12.37
N LYS A 118 -22.07 0.22 13.47
CA LYS A 118 -21.17 -0.61 14.30
C LYS A 118 -19.94 -1.12 13.53
N LEU A 119 -19.41 -0.32 12.59
CA LEU A 119 -18.25 -0.65 11.77
C LEU A 119 -17.10 -1.30 12.57
N ALA A 120 -16.74 -0.74 13.73
CA ALA A 120 -15.65 -1.27 14.55
C ALA A 120 -15.87 -2.73 15.00
N GLN A 121 -17.11 -3.10 15.34
CA GLN A 121 -17.46 -4.48 15.69
C GLN A 121 -17.38 -5.40 14.47
N GLN A 122 -17.84 -4.93 13.32
CA GLN A 122 -17.76 -5.68 12.07
C GLN A 122 -16.30 -5.93 11.68
N LEU A 123 -15.44 -4.91 11.75
CA LEU A 123 -14.00 -5.04 11.45
C LEU A 123 -13.28 -5.98 12.42
N SER A 124 -13.65 -5.94 13.71
CA SER A 124 -13.11 -6.86 14.71
C SER A 124 -13.43 -8.32 14.38
N LEU A 125 -14.64 -8.62 13.91
CA LEU A 125 -15.03 -9.96 13.47
C LEU A 125 -14.38 -10.35 12.14
N ARG A 126 -14.41 -9.45 11.16
CA ARG A 126 -13.85 -9.68 9.82
C ARG A 126 -12.34 -9.87 9.82
N GLY A 127 -11.62 -9.24 10.74
CA GLY A 127 -10.17 -9.37 10.84
C GLY A 127 -9.68 -10.69 11.44
N ARG A 128 -10.56 -11.47 12.11
CA ARG A 128 -10.14 -12.69 12.81
C ARG A 128 -9.46 -13.72 11.90
N PRO A 129 -10.00 -14.07 10.71
CA PRO A 129 -9.36 -15.07 9.85
C PRO A 129 -7.93 -14.67 9.45
N LEU A 130 -7.70 -13.40 9.10
CA LEU A 130 -6.37 -12.90 8.76
C LEU A 130 -5.41 -12.94 9.96
N ARG A 131 -5.90 -12.60 11.16
CA ARG A 131 -5.10 -12.65 12.40
C ARG A 131 -4.68 -14.08 12.75
N GLU A 132 -5.63 -15.01 12.69
CA GLU A 132 -5.39 -16.43 12.96
C GLU A 132 -4.40 -17.02 11.94
N GLN A 133 -4.57 -16.73 10.65
CA GLN A 133 -3.60 -17.12 9.61
C GLN A 133 -2.22 -16.52 9.89
N TRP A 134 -2.15 -15.23 10.24
CA TRP A 134 -0.88 -14.58 10.54
C TRP A 134 -0.17 -15.19 11.75
N GLU A 135 -0.90 -15.48 12.83
CA GLU A 135 -0.35 -16.13 14.02
C GLU A 135 0.22 -17.52 13.70
N ALA A 136 -0.43 -18.27 12.79
CA ALA A 136 0.02 -19.59 12.39
C ALA A 136 1.30 -19.56 11.53
N VAL A 137 1.43 -18.63 10.58
CA VAL A 137 2.47 -18.72 9.52
C VAL A 137 3.35 -17.48 9.37
N GLY A 138 2.91 -16.33 9.86
CA GLY A 138 3.57 -15.03 9.69
C GLY A 138 5.04 -15.00 10.14
N PRO A 139 5.38 -15.52 11.34
CA PRO A 139 6.78 -15.59 11.78
C PRO A 139 7.68 -16.41 10.85
N GLY A 140 7.15 -17.52 10.30
CA GLY A 140 7.84 -18.35 9.33
C GLY A 140 8.09 -17.60 8.02
N LEU A 141 7.05 -16.94 7.49
CA LEU A 141 7.14 -16.14 6.27
C LEU A 141 8.22 -15.07 6.39
N LEU A 142 8.18 -14.26 7.47
CA LEU A 142 9.16 -13.20 7.66
C LEU A 142 10.58 -13.73 7.79
N ARG A 143 10.79 -14.86 8.48
CA ARG A 143 12.11 -15.49 8.58
C ARG A 143 12.66 -15.87 7.19
N LEU A 144 11.83 -16.45 6.34
CA LEU A 144 12.23 -16.85 4.98
C LEU A 144 12.46 -15.65 4.06
N ILE A 145 11.64 -14.59 4.19
CA ILE A 145 11.87 -13.32 3.50
C ILE A 145 13.21 -12.70 3.94
N GLY A 146 13.51 -12.71 5.24
CA GLY A 146 14.76 -12.19 5.80
C GLY A 146 16.01 -12.94 5.31
N LYS A 147 15.93 -14.26 5.08
CA LYS A 147 17.02 -15.04 4.48
C LYS A 147 17.32 -14.66 3.03
N GLN A 148 16.28 -14.26 2.28
CA GLN A 148 16.39 -13.90 0.86
C GLN A 148 16.75 -12.41 0.66
N THR A 149 16.49 -11.57 1.66
CA THR A 149 16.78 -10.14 1.64
C THR A 149 17.93 -9.81 2.60
N HIS A 150 17.60 -9.48 3.85
CA HIS A 150 18.50 -9.43 5.00
C HIS A 150 17.65 -9.36 6.29
N GLU A 151 17.98 -10.14 7.32
CA GLU A 151 17.18 -10.19 8.56
C GLU A 151 17.06 -8.82 9.24
N ALA A 152 18.13 -8.01 9.21
CA ALA A 152 18.13 -6.67 9.79
C ALA A 152 17.18 -5.68 9.10
N PHE A 153 16.68 -5.99 7.89
CA PHE A 153 15.68 -5.15 7.24
C PHE A 153 14.29 -5.39 7.82
N LEU A 154 14.01 -6.52 8.47
CA LEU A 154 12.67 -6.77 9.00
C LEU A 154 12.37 -5.86 10.20
N PRO A 155 11.19 -5.21 10.23
CA PRO A 155 10.86 -4.30 11.31
C PRO A 155 10.71 -5.05 12.64
N LYS A 156 11.14 -4.44 13.75
CA LYS A 156 10.94 -5.02 15.09
C LYS A 156 9.47 -5.04 15.51
N GLY A 157 8.68 -4.11 15.00
CA GLY A 157 7.23 -4.09 15.17
C GLY A 157 6.53 -3.22 14.14
N VAL A 158 5.25 -3.53 13.92
CA VAL A 158 4.36 -2.84 12.98
C VAL A 158 2.97 -2.67 13.57
N THR A 159 2.29 -1.61 13.17
CA THR A 159 0.85 -1.43 13.42
C THR A 159 0.09 -1.82 12.16
N ALA A 160 -0.93 -2.66 12.29
CA ALA A 160 -1.77 -3.11 11.20
C ALA A 160 -3.22 -2.68 11.43
N VAL A 161 -3.68 -1.77 10.58
CA VAL A 161 -5.01 -1.18 10.66
C VAL A 161 -5.95 -1.95 9.73
N LEU A 162 -6.98 -2.57 10.31
CA LEU A 162 -7.99 -3.31 9.57
C LEU A 162 -9.01 -2.35 8.96
N LEU A 163 -9.20 -2.44 7.64
CA LEU A 163 -10.12 -1.61 6.88
C LEU A 163 -11.36 -2.37 6.44
N LEU A 164 -12.45 -1.65 6.22
CA LEU A 164 -13.60 -2.23 5.54
C LEU A 164 -13.24 -2.52 4.08
N PRO A 165 -13.57 -3.70 3.54
CA PRO A 165 -13.31 -4.00 2.15
C PRO A 165 -14.08 -3.09 1.20
N TYR A 166 -13.35 -2.32 0.39
CA TYR A 166 -13.89 -1.56 -0.74
C TYR A 166 -13.57 -2.26 -2.05
N LEU A 167 -12.35 -2.77 -2.22
CA LEU A 167 -11.90 -3.51 -3.39
C LEU A 167 -12.15 -5.02 -3.28
N GLY A 168 -12.46 -5.49 -2.07
CA GLY A 168 -12.58 -6.91 -1.79
C GLY A 168 -11.21 -7.55 -1.66
N GLY A 169 -10.25 -6.86 -1.07
CA GLY A 169 -8.84 -7.22 -1.00
C GLY A 169 -8.00 -6.02 -1.41
N GLY A 170 -7.21 -5.49 -0.48
CA GLY A 170 -6.36 -4.34 -0.76
C GLY A 170 -5.63 -3.91 0.49
N GLY A 171 -4.64 -3.04 0.31
CA GLY A 171 -3.85 -2.55 1.43
C GLY A 171 -2.60 -1.85 0.95
N ASP A 172 -2.02 -1.05 1.83
CA ASP A 172 -0.81 -0.30 1.56
C ASP A 172 -0.12 -0.01 2.90
N CYS A 173 1.01 0.66 2.89
CA CYS A 173 1.74 0.96 4.12
C CYS A 173 2.40 2.34 4.08
N ASP A 174 2.65 2.88 5.28
CA ASP A 174 3.56 3.99 5.50
C ASP A 174 4.81 3.47 6.23
N PRO A 175 5.92 3.25 5.51
CA PRO A 175 7.18 2.79 6.10
C PRO A 175 7.76 3.76 7.13
N ARG A 176 7.40 5.05 7.11
CA ARG A 176 7.90 6.04 8.07
C ARG A 176 7.35 5.74 9.47
N SER A 177 6.04 5.69 9.63
CA SER A 177 5.40 5.31 10.90
C SER A 177 5.52 3.81 11.20
N GLY A 178 5.69 2.96 10.19
CA GLY A 178 5.67 1.50 10.35
C GLY A 178 4.25 0.99 10.53
N THR A 179 3.30 1.74 9.98
CA THR A 179 1.89 1.39 9.94
C THR A 179 1.57 0.84 8.56
N LEU A 180 0.83 -0.26 8.52
CA LEU A 180 0.19 -0.77 7.33
C LEU A 180 -1.32 -0.78 7.54
N TRP A 181 -2.06 -0.79 6.44
CA TRP A 181 -3.49 -0.98 6.44
C TRP A 181 -3.88 -2.03 5.40
N ILE A 182 -4.87 -2.83 5.73
CA ILE A 182 -5.31 -3.96 4.90
C ILE A 182 -6.81 -4.16 5.05
N GLU A 183 -7.49 -4.45 3.94
CA GLU A 183 -8.91 -4.76 3.92
C GLU A 183 -9.21 -6.07 4.66
N ALA A 184 -10.07 -6.01 5.67
CA ALA A 184 -10.51 -7.15 6.45
C ALA A 184 -11.57 -7.95 5.68
N VAL A 185 -11.11 -8.80 4.77
CA VAL A 185 -11.93 -9.74 4.02
C VAL A 185 -12.13 -11.04 4.81
N LEU A 186 -13.33 -11.62 4.73
CA LEU A 186 -13.67 -12.86 5.44
C LEU A 186 -13.05 -14.10 4.80
N THR A 187 -12.76 -14.02 3.50
CA THR A 187 -12.21 -15.10 2.69
C THR A 187 -11.15 -14.52 1.76
N ASN A 188 -10.18 -15.34 1.37
CA ASN A 188 -9.17 -14.94 0.38
C ASN A 188 -9.87 -14.65 -0.97
N PRO A 189 -9.79 -13.41 -1.48
CA PRO A 189 -10.44 -13.03 -2.73
C PRO A 189 -9.82 -13.74 -3.93
N VAL A 190 -8.51 -13.95 -3.86
CA VAL A 190 -7.70 -14.72 -4.80
C VAL A 190 -7.00 -15.83 -4.02
N PRO A 191 -7.56 -17.05 -3.99
CA PRO A 191 -7.02 -18.16 -3.20
C PRO A 191 -5.56 -18.51 -3.51
N GLU A 192 -5.10 -18.27 -4.73
CA GLU A 192 -3.73 -18.51 -5.18
C GLU A 192 -2.73 -17.54 -4.56
N VAL A 193 -3.20 -16.40 -4.07
CA VAL A 193 -2.42 -15.35 -3.42
C VAL A 193 -3.16 -14.87 -2.16
N PRO A 194 -3.18 -15.67 -1.08
CA PRO A 194 -3.91 -15.36 0.15
C PRO A 194 -3.52 -14.01 0.78
N GLU A 195 -4.45 -13.40 1.54
CA GLU A 195 -4.22 -12.10 2.19
C GLU A 195 -3.07 -12.11 3.20
N VAL A 196 -2.80 -13.26 3.82
CA VAL A 196 -1.64 -13.40 4.72
C VAL A 196 -0.31 -13.17 3.98
N LEU A 197 -0.26 -13.45 2.67
CA LEU A 197 0.90 -13.15 1.83
C LEU A 197 0.99 -11.66 1.51
N ARG A 198 -0.15 -11.00 1.20
CA ARG A 198 -0.20 -9.53 1.06
C ARG A 198 0.28 -8.85 2.33
N LEU A 199 -0.12 -9.36 3.49
CA LEU A 199 0.33 -8.84 4.78
C LEU A 199 1.85 -8.98 4.97
N ALA A 200 2.42 -10.14 4.65
CA ALA A 200 3.87 -10.36 4.69
C ALA A 200 4.61 -9.41 3.71
N TRP A 201 4.05 -9.20 2.52
CA TRP A 201 4.55 -8.25 1.53
C TRP A 201 4.55 -6.81 2.05
N LEU A 202 3.45 -6.35 2.65
CA LEU A 202 3.36 -5.01 3.27
C LEU A 202 4.39 -4.81 4.40
N ILE A 203 4.58 -5.82 5.25
CA ILE A 203 5.59 -5.78 6.32
C ILE A 203 7.02 -5.75 5.75
N GLY A 204 7.26 -6.53 4.69
CA GLY A 204 8.52 -6.50 3.94
C GLY A 204 8.81 -5.12 3.38
N ARG A 205 7.82 -4.44 2.80
CA ARG A 205 7.96 -3.08 2.26
C ARG A 205 8.39 -2.09 3.33
N ILE A 206 7.72 -2.10 4.50
CA ILE A 206 8.10 -1.28 5.65
C ILE A 206 9.57 -1.52 6.03
N GLY A 207 9.96 -2.80 6.10
CA GLY A 207 11.30 -3.20 6.50
C GLY A 207 12.39 -2.75 5.53
N LEU A 208 12.24 -3.10 4.25
CA LEU A 208 13.23 -2.78 3.22
C LEU A 208 13.41 -1.28 3.05
N GLN A 209 12.34 -0.51 3.07
CA GLN A 209 12.44 0.94 2.90
C GLN A 209 13.20 1.60 4.06
N ARG A 210 12.99 1.13 5.31
CA ARG A 210 13.77 1.60 6.48
C ARG A 210 15.22 1.13 6.46
N GLY A 211 15.46 -0.10 6.01
CA GLY A 211 16.78 -0.72 5.99
C GLY A 211 17.72 -0.14 4.92
N LEU A 212 17.16 0.20 3.76
CA LEU A 212 17.91 0.77 2.63
C LEU A 212 18.00 2.30 2.68
N HIS A 213 17.06 2.96 3.37
CA HIS A 213 17.04 4.41 3.59
C HIS A 213 16.89 4.75 5.08
N PRO A 214 17.95 4.59 5.89
CA PRO A 214 17.87 4.77 7.35
C PRO A 214 17.78 6.22 7.84
N GLU A 215 17.90 7.22 6.96
CA GLU A 215 17.94 8.64 7.35
C GLU A 215 16.54 9.18 7.74
N PRO A 216 16.36 9.71 8.96
CA PRO A 216 15.21 10.51 9.31
C PRO A 216 15.46 11.93 8.78
N ARG A 217 14.92 12.26 7.62
CA ARG A 217 14.94 13.66 7.17
C ARG A 217 14.18 14.50 8.20
N THR A 218 14.90 15.45 8.77
CA THR A 218 14.39 16.57 9.56
C THR A 218 13.06 17.07 9.00
N SER A 219 12.16 17.47 9.90
CA SER A 219 10.78 17.97 9.72
C SER A 219 10.55 19.01 8.60
N GLU A 220 11.57 19.46 7.90
CA GLU A 220 11.52 20.53 6.89
C GLU A 220 11.84 20.05 5.46
N ALA A 221 12.45 18.87 5.30
CA ALA A 221 12.60 18.27 3.99
C ALA A 221 11.38 17.39 3.74
N VAL A 222 10.36 17.98 3.10
CA VAL A 222 9.35 17.23 2.34
C VAL A 222 10.14 16.26 1.46
N SER A 223 10.23 15.01 1.90
CA SER A 223 10.86 13.99 1.08
C SER A 223 10.05 13.95 -0.21
N PRO A 224 10.71 13.88 -1.38
CA PRO A 224 9.98 13.80 -2.63
C PRO A 224 8.95 12.69 -2.49
N PRO A 225 7.73 12.89 -2.99
CA PRO A 225 6.65 11.94 -2.84
C PRO A 225 7.17 10.55 -3.20
N VAL A 226 7.15 9.63 -2.23
CA VAL A 226 7.32 8.21 -2.52
C VAL A 226 6.16 7.86 -3.44
N GLY A 227 6.45 7.72 -4.73
CA GLY A 227 5.45 7.48 -5.78
C GLY A 227 5.13 8.69 -6.67
N GLY A 228 6.13 9.39 -7.18
CA GLY A 228 6.02 9.95 -8.53
C GLY A 228 6.02 8.80 -9.53
N ASP A 229 5.14 8.83 -10.52
CA ASP A 229 4.95 7.77 -11.53
C ASP A 229 6.29 7.24 -12.06
N ARG A 230 6.56 5.95 -11.82
CA ARG A 230 7.53 5.23 -12.65
C ARG A 230 7.11 3.83 -13.10
N PRO A 231 6.86 2.80 -12.24
CA PRO A 231 5.49 2.37 -11.85
C PRO A 231 5.47 1.47 -10.57
N THR A 232 4.87 1.89 -9.46
CA THR A 232 4.71 1.05 -8.25
C THR A 232 6.02 0.52 -7.63
N ASP A 233 6.87 1.43 -7.13
CA ASP A 233 8.01 1.19 -6.19
C ASP A 233 8.83 -0.12 -6.37
N LEU A 234 10.07 0.01 -6.85
CA LEU A 234 11.03 -1.09 -7.08
C LEU A 234 11.07 -2.14 -5.96
N LEU A 235 11.05 -1.71 -4.70
CA LEU A 235 11.09 -2.61 -3.54
C LEU A 235 9.81 -3.45 -3.43
N SER A 236 8.68 -2.81 -3.73
CA SER A 236 7.37 -3.44 -3.76
C SER A 236 7.32 -4.54 -4.82
N LEU A 237 7.87 -4.28 -6.02
CA LEU A 237 7.97 -5.29 -7.08
C LEU A 237 8.91 -6.44 -6.70
N ALA A 238 10.11 -6.12 -6.22
CA ALA A 238 11.12 -7.10 -5.85
C ALA A 238 10.64 -8.09 -4.78
N LEU A 239 9.80 -7.64 -3.86
CA LEU A 239 9.26 -8.48 -2.78
C LEU A 239 8.24 -9.51 -3.25
N ILE A 240 7.56 -9.31 -4.39
CA ILE A 240 6.52 -10.23 -4.87
C ILE A 240 7.05 -11.66 -4.99
N PRO A 241 8.06 -11.95 -5.83
CA PRO A 241 8.53 -13.31 -5.98
C PRO A 241 9.20 -13.86 -4.72
N ILE A 242 9.80 -13.01 -3.88
CA ILE A 242 10.42 -13.40 -2.60
C ILE A 242 9.36 -13.91 -1.61
N VAL A 243 8.23 -13.20 -1.49
CA VAL A 243 7.10 -13.61 -0.64
C VAL A 243 6.47 -14.89 -1.16
N LEU A 244 6.29 -15.02 -2.48
CA LEU A 244 5.74 -16.24 -3.09
C LEU A 244 6.67 -17.45 -2.88
N GLN A 245 7.99 -17.26 -2.99
CA GLN A 245 8.97 -18.31 -2.69
C GLN A 245 8.92 -18.72 -1.21
N ALA A 246 8.87 -17.76 -0.30
CA ALA A 246 8.73 -18.03 1.14
C ALA A 246 7.43 -18.79 1.46
N ALA A 247 6.32 -18.44 0.79
CA ALA A 247 5.04 -19.12 0.94
C ALA A 247 5.08 -20.56 0.41
N ALA A 248 5.76 -20.79 -0.71
CA ALA A 248 5.95 -22.13 -1.27
C ALA A 248 6.80 -23.03 -0.36
N GLU A 249 7.84 -22.50 0.27
CA GLU A 249 8.65 -23.21 1.26
C GLU A 249 7.88 -23.60 2.53
N LEU A 250 6.77 -22.91 2.81
CA LEU A 250 5.84 -23.23 3.91
C LEU A 250 4.59 -23.98 3.43
N GLU A 251 4.56 -24.43 2.17
CA GLU A 251 3.45 -25.17 1.56
C GLU A 251 2.11 -24.41 1.59
N LEU A 252 2.13 -23.07 1.70
CA LEU A 252 0.92 -22.24 1.69
C LEU A 252 0.35 -22.06 0.29
N VAL A 253 1.23 -22.15 -0.70
CA VAL A 253 0.92 -22.12 -2.12
C VAL A 253 1.81 -23.16 -2.82
N PRO A 254 1.41 -23.70 -3.98
CA PRO A 254 2.28 -24.56 -4.77
C PRO A 254 3.60 -23.87 -5.11
N THR A 255 4.65 -24.58 -5.51
CA THR A 255 5.90 -23.92 -5.92
C THR A 255 5.69 -23.02 -7.15
N PRO A 256 6.41 -21.88 -7.28
CA PRO A 256 6.26 -20.99 -8.44
C PRO A 256 6.47 -21.69 -9.78
N ASP A 257 7.33 -22.71 -9.81
CA ASP A 257 7.69 -23.47 -11.02
C ASP A 257 6.54 -24.37 -11.52
N THR A 258 5.51 -24.64 -10.70
CA THR A 258 4.36 -25.50 -11.04
C THR A 258 3.09 -24.72 -11.37
N ALA A 259 3.09 -23.41 -11.14
CA ALA A 259 1.95 -22.53 -11.40
C ALA A 259 2.43 -21.31 -12.19
N PRO A 260 2.57 -21.43 -13.53
CA PRO A 260 2.96 -20.30 -14.36
C PRO A 260 1.97 -19.15 -14.12
N ASP A 261 2.52 -17.94 -13.97
CA ASP A 261 1.82 -16.67 -13.75
C ASP A 261 1.42 -16.27 -12.30
N ARG A 262 1.85 -16.97 -11.23
CA ARG A 262 1.53 -16.47 -9.87
C ARG A 262 2.15 -15.10 -9.57
N ILE A 263 3.30 -14.78 -10.15
CA ILE A 263 3.91 -13.44 -10.06
C ILE A 263 2.98 -12.40 -10.67
N GLY A 264 2.39 -12.66 -11.84
CA GLY A 264 1.42 -11.76 -12.49
C GLY A 264 0.13 -11.60 -11.69
N VAL A 265 -0.40 -12.69 -11.15
CA VAL A 265 -1.57 -12.66 -10.26
C VAL A 265 -1.29 -11.82 -9.01
N ALA A 266 -0.18 -12.07 -8.31
CA ALA A 266 0.17 -11.31 -7.11
C ALA A 266 0.45 -9.83 -7.42
N ALA A 267 1.15 -9.55 -8.52
CA ALA A 267 1.42 -8.19 -8.95
C ALA A 267 0.12 -7.43 -9.27
N THR A 268 -0.81 -8.04 -10.00
CA THR A 268 -2.12 -7.44 -10.29
C THR A 268 -2.89 -7.16 -9.00
N GLN A 269 -2.86 -8.10 -8.07
CA GLN A 269 -3.60 -8.00 -6.80
C GLN A 269 -2.99 -7.02 -5.79
N TRP A 270 -1.67 -6.82 -5.80
CA TRP A 270 -0.99 -6.02 -4.77
C TRP A 270 -0.56 -4.65 -5.27
N CYS A 271 -0.27 -4.54 -6.57
CA CYS A 271 0.24 -3.33 -7.21
C CYS A 271 -0.77 -2.69 -8.18
N GLY A 272 -1.88 -3.36 -8.50
CA GLY A 272 -2.79 -2.97 -9.57
C GLY A 272 -2.31 -3.48 -10.94
N GLN A 273 -2.97 -3.05 -12.02
CA GLN A 273 -2.60 -3.46 -13.37
C GLN A 273 -1.19 -2.95 -13.73
N LEU A 274 -0.29 -3.89 -14.05
CA LEU A 274 1.06 -3.59 -14.55
C LEU A 274 1.17 -3.98 -16.02
N PRO A 275 2.05 -3.32 -16.81
CA PRO A 275 2.37 -3.76 -18.15
C PRO A 275 2.87 -5.22 -18.16
N PRO A 276 2.47 -6.07 -19.13
CA PRO A 276 2.94 -7.46 -19.20
C PRO A 276 4.46 -7.61 -19.16
N ARG A 277 5.17 -6.70 -19.84
CA ARG A 277 6.64 -6.64 -19.85
C ARG A 277 7.25 -6.49 -18.45
N THR A 278 6.58 -5.80 -17.52
CA THR A 278 7.05 -5.67 -16.13
C THR A 278 7.00 -7.01 -15.41
N ILE A 279 5.97 -7.82 -15.67
CA ILE A 279 5.81 -9.16 -15.09
C ILE A 279 6.87 -10.12 -15.66
N GLU A 280 7.14 -10.05 -16.96
CA GLU A 280 8.22 -10.80 -17.63
C GLU A 280 9.58 -10.46 -16.99
N VAL A 281 9.91 -9.17 -16.90
CA VAL A 281 11.14 -8.69 -16.26
C VAL A 281 11.28 -9.19 -14.82
N LEU A 282 10.20 -9.13 -14.04
CA LEU A 282 10.22 -9.57 -12.65
C LEU A 282 10.45 -11.09 -12.53
N THR A 283 9.88 -11.87 -13.46
CA THR A 283 10.06 -13.32 -13.53
C THR A 283 11.51 -13.68 -13.88
N ASP A 284 12.06 -13.05 -14.93
CA ASP A 284 13.43 -13.29 -15.39
C ASP A 284 14.46 -12.88 -14.34
N TRP A 285 14.28 -11.69 -13.75
CA TRP A 285 15.15 -11.18 -12.68
C TRP A 285 15.17 -12.14 -11.48
N TRP A 286 14.01 -12.69 -11.12
CA TRP A 286 13.90 -13.61 -10.00
C TRP A 286 14.61 -14.93 -10.26
N GLN A 287 14.44 -15.51 -11.45
CA GLN A 287 15.14 -16.72 -11.86
C GLN A 287 16.67 -16.53 -11.80
N GLN A 288 17.18 -15.46 -12.41
CA GLN A 288 18.61 -15.14 -12.39
C GLN A 288 19.14 -14.90 -10.97
N SER A 289 18.36 -14.22 -10.12
CA SER A 289 18.76 -13.96 -8.74
C SER A 289 18.86 -15.25 -7.90
N ARG A 290 17.98 -16.22 -8.14
CA ARG A 290 18.03 -17.54 -7.48
C ARG A 290 19.23 -18.37 -7.91
N GLU A 291 19.58 -18.33 -9.19
CA GLU A 291 20.71 -19.06 -9.76
C GLU A 291 22.05 -18.49 -9.30
N LEU A 292 22.22 -17.17 -9.46
CA LEU A 292 23.49 -16.49 -9.19
C LEU A 292 23.70 -16.18 -7.71
N LYS A 293 22.63 -16.12 -6.91
CA LYS A 293 22.62 -15.77 -5.48
C LYS A 293 23.45 -14.51 -5.14
N PRO A 294 23.31 -13.40 -5.89
CA PRO A 294 24.03 -12.17 -5.57
C PRO A 294 23.53 -11.59 -4.24
N ALA A 295 24.31 -10.70 -3.64
CA ALA A 295 23.83 -9.91 -2.50
C ALA A 295 22.58 -9.10 -2.91
N PHE A 296 21.57 -9.03 -2.04
CA PHE A 296 20.26 -8.44 -2.36
C PHE A 296 20.33 -7.00 -2.94
N PRO A 297 21.16 -6.06 -2.43
CA PRO A 297 21.29 -4.74 -3.04
C PRO A 297 21.83 -4.75 -4.48
N ILE A 298 22.66 -5.74 -4.84
CA ILE A 298 23.16 -5.90 -6.21
C ILE A 298 22.02 -6.41 -7.11
N SER A 299 21.26 -7.40 -6.62
CA SER A 299 20.08 -7.90 -7.32
C SER A 299 19.04 -6.80 -7.57
N LEU A 300 18.75 -5.94 -6.59
CA LEU A 300 17.84 -4.80 -6.77
C LEU A 300 18.29 -3.81 -7.86
N LYS A 301 19.59 -3.49 -7.91
CA LYS A 301 20.15 -2.64 -8.98
C LYS A 301 20.02 -3.28 -10.36
N ALA A 302 20.06 -4.61 -10.45
CA ALA A 302 19.81 -5.31 -11.70
C ALA A 302 18.33 -5.19 -12.11
N LEU A 303 17.39 -5.40 -11.18
CA LEU A 303 15.96 -5.24 -11.44
C LEU A 303 15.64 -3.82 -11.95
N ASP A 304 16.16 -2.80 -11.27
CA ASP A 304 15.95 -1.40 -11.65
C ASP A 304 16.35 -1.11 -13.10
N ARG A 305 17.46 -1.69 -13.57
CA ARG A 305 17.93 -1.55 -14.96
C ARG A 305 17.10 -2.35 -15.97
N MET A 306 16.49 -3.45 -15.54
CA MET A 306 15.67 -4.29 -16.42
C MET A 306 14.27 -3.72 -16.63
N LEU A 307 13.74 -2.96 -15.66
CA LEU A 307 12.41 -2.36 -15.73
C LEU A 307 12.31 -1.33 -16.87
N PRO A 308 11.19 -1.28 -17.59
CA PRO A 308 10.99 -0.29 -18.65
C PRO A 308 10.88 1.13 -18.06
N GLY A 309 11.64 2.11 -18.59
CA GLY A 309 11.49 3.53 -18.25
C GLY A 309 12.74 4.30 -17.77
N ASP A 310 13.94 3.97 -18.26
CA ASP A 310 15.19 4.65 -17.85
C ASP A 310 15.22 6.17 -18.18
N PRO A 311 15.47 7.07 -17.21
CA PRO A 311 15.68 8.51 -17.46
C PRO A 311 16.90 8.87 -18.29
N ASN A 312 17.88 7.96 -18.45
CA ASN A 312 19.12 8.24 -19.18
C ASN A 312 19.15 7.65 -20.60
N ARG A 313 18.05 7.05 -21.07
CA ARG A 313 17.92 6.69 -22.48
C ARG A 313 17.54 7.93 -23.28
N VAL A 314 18.56 8.61 -23.81
CA VAL A 314 18.37 9.47 -24.99
C VAL A 314 17.68 8.60 -26.04
N PRO A 315 16.56 9.03 -26.65
CA PRO A 315 15.93 8.25 -27.71
C PRO A 315 16.98 8.05 -28.80
N GLU A 316 17.30 6.79 -29.10
CA GLU A 316 18.05 6.46 -30.31
C GLU A 316 17.21 6.97 -31.47
N THR A 317 17.63 8.09 -32.06
CA THR A 317 17.08 8.57 -33.32
C THR A 317 17.27 7.47 -34.36
N PRO A 318 16.19 7.02 -35.02
CA PRO A 318 16.33 6.05 -36.11
C PRO A 318 17.11 6.72 -37.25
N GLU A 319 18.21 6.07 -37.66
CA GLU A 319 18.89 6.32 -38.94
C GLU A 319 18.06 5.80 -40.12
#